data_AF-A0A432T4R9-F1
#
_entry.id   AF-A0A432T4R9-F1
#
_cell.length_a   1.000
_cell.length_b   1.000
_cell.length_c   1.000
_cell.angle_alpha   90.00
_cell.angle_beta   90.00
_cell.angle_gamma   90.00
#
_symmetry.space_group_name_H-M   'P 1'
#
loop_
_entity.id
_entity.type
_entity.pdbx_description
1 polymer ?
#
loop_
_entity_poly.entity_id
_entity_poly.type
_entity_poly.pdbx_seq_one_letter_code
_entity_poly.pdbx_strand_id
1 'polypeptide(L)'
;MKDIEELKKEFENFRIDESCVDGSCETDETNLRDYPSYTEALYAQLVAPVQSGIYISRWDIKEIAAVAGDDMAIHPRKRMFELLMKYATSKENMQAVLDALEAHMLDKIAIYQEFIDNFPASAEIFQKKIDKAHKTMELFPQIIEEYFE
;
A
#
# COMPACT_ATOMS: atom_id res chain seq x y z
N MET A 1 17.71 -40.34 -12.77
CA MET A 1 17.10 -40.01 -11.47
C MET A 1 18.27 -39.93 -10.50
N LYS A 2 18.59 -38.75 -9.95
CA LYS A 2 19.77 -38.61 -9.08
C LYS A 2 19.58 -39.46 -7.82
N ASP A 3 20.65 -40.11 -7.38
CA ASP A 3 20.64 -40.99 -6.21
C ASP A 3 20.37 -40.16 -4.93
N ILE A 4 19.51 -40.66 -4.05
CA ILE A 4 19.14 -39.96 -2.81
C ILE A 4 20.36 -39.80 -1.90
N GLU A 5 21.30 -40.73 -1.94
CA GLU A 5 22.56 -40.61 -1.19
C GLU A 5 23.48 -39.54 -1.76
N GLU A 6 23.46 -39.33 -3.08
CA GLU A 6 24.22 -38.27 -3.75
C GLU A 6 23.67 -36.89 -3.38
N LEU A 7 22.34 -36.74 -3.35
CA LEU A 7 21.66 -35.51 -2.92
C LEU A 7 21.91 -35.18 -1.44
N LYS A 8 21.94 -36.20 -0.57
CA LYS A 8 22.31 -36.01 0.85
C LYS A 8 23.74 -35.52 0.99
N LYS A 9 24.67 -36.09 0.20
CA LYS A 9 26.08 -35.68 0.20
C LYS A 9 26.27 -34.26 -0.34
N GLU A 10 25.52 -33.87 -1.37
CA GLU A 10 25.49 -32.50 -1.88
C GLU A 10 24.98 -31.51 -0.81
N PHE A 11 23.94 -31.87 -0.06
CA PHE A 11 23.40 -31.05 1.03
C PHE A 11 24.36 -30.92 2.23
N GLU A 12 24.99 -32.02 2.65
CA GLU A 12 25.96 -32.01 3.76
C GLU A 12 27.24 -31.24 3.42
N ASN A 13 27.63 -31.23 2.14
CA ASN A 13 28.74 -30.42 1.66
C ASN A 13 28.37 -28.97 1.32
N PHE A 14 27.08 -28.62 1.41
CA PHE A 14 26.60 -27.25 1.24
C PHE A 14 26.99 -26.43 2.47
N ARG A 15 28.23 -25.93 2.48
CA ARG A 15 28.68 -24.97 3.47
C ARG A 15 28.09 -23.61 3.12
N ILE A 16 27.29 -23.08 4.02
CA ILE A 16 26.91 -21.66 4.01
C ILE A 16 28.22 -20.91 4.28
N ASP A 17 28.91 -20.46 3.24
CA ASP A 17 30.00 -19.50 3.39
C ASP A 17 29.45 -18.31 4.17
N GLU A 18 30.19 -17.89 5.20
CA GLU A 18 29.91 -16.87 6.23
C GLU A 18 29.10 -15.65 5.76
N SER A 19 27.79 -15.82 5.52
CA SER A 19 26.94 -14.75 4.96
C SER A 19 25.52 -14.75 5.52
N CYS A 20 25.34 -15.26 6.74
CA CYS A 20 24.22 -14.87 7.61
C CYS A 20 24.49 -15.34 9.04
N VAL A 21 25.12 -14.47 9.83
CA VAL A 21 25.00 -14.53 11.28
C VAL A 21 23.59 -14.05 11.62
N ASP A 22 22.90 -14.82 12.45
CA ASP A 22 21.52 -14.59 12.88
C ASP A 22 21.31 -13.12 13.30
N GLY A 23 20.47 -12.39 12.55
CA GLY A 23 20.15 -10.98 12.81
C GLY A 23 21.04 -9.91 12.13
N SER A 24 21.98 -10.28 11.24
CA SER A 24 22.81 -9.32 10.49
C SER A 24 22.53 -9.29 8.98
N CYS A 25 21.33 -9.67 8.55
CA CYS A 25 20.85 -9.15 7.28
C CYS A 25 20.75 -7.64 7.48
N GLU A 26 21.69 -6.88 6.95
CA GLU A 26 21.42 -5.50 6.56
C GLU A 26 20.24 -5.60 5.59
N THR A 27 19.02 -5.54 6.12
CA THR A 27 17.95 -4.91 5.37
C THR A 27 18.52 -3.55 4.97
N ASP A 28 18.36 -3.17 3.71
CA ASP A 28 18.64 -1.83 3.20
C ASP A 28 17.78 -0.76 3.92
N GLU A 29 17.87 -0.67 5.24
CA GLU A 29 17.32 0.37 6.11
C GLU A 29 18.28 1.57 6.19
N THR A 30 19.49 1.45 5.64
CA THR A 30 20.56 2.44 5.76
C THR A 30 20.46 3.64 4.81
N ASN A 31 19.33 3.84 4.10
CA ASN A 31 18.99 5.14 3.49
C ASN A 31 17.47 5.37 3.39
N LEU A 32 16.76 5.31 4.51
CA LEU A 32 15.34 5.67 4.63
C LEU A 32 15.06 7.20 4.63
N ARG A 33 16.06 8.04 4.30
CA ARG A 33 15.94 9.51 4.34
C ARG A 33 15.71 10.19 2.99
N ASP A 34 15.74 9.45 1.89
CA ASP A 34 15.51 10.00 0.54
C ASP A 34 14.06 9.85 0.07
N TYR A 35 13.11 9.87 1.01
CA TYR A 35 11.69 9.96 0.66
C TYR A 35 11.29 11.43 0.60
N PRO A 36 10.56 11.86 -0.44
CA PRO A 36 10.00 13.19 -0.45
C PRO A 36 9.17 13.42 0.81
N SER A 37 9.36 14.55 1.49
CA SER A 37 8.63 14.88 2.73
C SER A 37 7.11 14.75 2.57
N TYR A 38 6.60 14.91 1.35
CA TYR A 38 5.19 14.75 1.04
C TYR A 38 4.69 13.31 1.16
N THR A 39 5.53 12.27 1.04
CA THR A 39 5.09 10.86 1.14
C THR A 39 4.49 10.55 2.51
N GLU A 40 5.09 11.07 3.59
CA GLU A 40 4.54 10.90 4.94
C GLU A 40 3.24 11.68 5.13
N ALA A 41 3.15 12.88 4.55
CA ALA A 41 1.94 13.69 4.58
C ALA A 41 0.78 12.99 3.83
N LEU A 42 1.04 12.50 2.61
CA LEU A 42 0.08 11.75 1.82
C LEU A 42 -0.34 10.47 2.54
N TYR A 43 0.59 9.73 3.15
CA TYR A 43 0.24 8.55 3.94
C TYR A 43 -0.70 8.88 5.10
N ALA A 44 -0.41 9.95 5.83
CA ALA A 44 -1.23 10.40 6.96
C ALA A 44 -2.62 10.91 6.52
N GLN A 45 -2.75 11.45 5.31
CA GLN A 45 -4.03 11.94 4.80
C GLN A 45 -4.86 10.84 4.13
N LEU A 46 -4.23 10.01 3.30
CA LEU A 46 -4.91 9.05 2.42
C LEU A 46 -5.10 7.67 3.07
N VAL A 47 -4.08 7.17 3.78
CA VAL A 47 -4.06 5.79 4.30
C VAL A 47 -4.52 5.68 5.75
N ALA A 48 -4.42 6.78 6.52
CA ALA A 48 -4.85 6.78 7.92
C ALA A 48 -6.39 6.74 8.00
N PRO A 49 -7.01 5.69 8.59
CA PRO A 49 -8.46 5.52 8.55
C PRO A 49 -9.23 6.58 9.33
N VAL A 50 -8.56 7.24 10.29
CA VAL A 50 -9.15 8.32 11.08
C VAL A 50 -9.36 9.56 10.20
N GLN A 51 -8.55 9.73 9.16
CA GLN A 51 -8.56 10.85 8.23
C GLN A 51 -9.38 10.51 7.00
N SER A 52 -9.06 9.42 6.31
CA SER A 52 -9.72 9.03 5.06
C SER A 52 -11.05 8.31 5.23
N GLY A 53 -11.43 7.93 6.45
CA GLY A 53 -12.67 7.20 6.73
C GLY A 53 -12.64 5.72 6.36
N ILE A 54 -11.71 5.31 5.49
CA ILE A 54 -11.57 3.95 4.96
C ILE A 54 -10.26 3.34 5.44
N TYR A 55 -10.32 2.08 5.90
CA TYR A 55 -9.12 1.32 6.18
C TYR A 55 -8.61 0.67 4.91
N ILE A 56 -7.38 1.02 4.52
CA ILE A 56 -6.67 0.39 3.40
C ILE A 56 -5.70 -0.64 3.97
N SER A 57 -5.95 -1.90 3.67
CA SER A 57 -5.11 -3.03 4.06
C SER A 57 -3.90 -3.17 3.12
N ARG A 58 -2.98 -4.08 3.48
CA ARG A 58 -1.84 -4.44 2.62
C ARG A 58 -2.30 -5.05 1.29
N TRP A 59 -3.41 -5.79 1.31
CA TRP A 59 -3.96 -6.38 0.08
C TRP A 59 -4.54 -5.28 -0.80
N ASP A 60 -5.33 -4.38 -0.21
CA ASP A 60 -5.90 -3.25 -0.94
C ASP A 60 -4.80 -2.40 -1.62
N ILE A 61 -3.68 -2.10 -0.93
CA ILE A 61 -2.54 -1.38 -1.54
C ILE A 61 -1.95 -2.15 -2.73
N LYS A 62 -1.82 -3.48 -2.62
CA LYS A 62 -1.30 -4.31 -3.70
C LYS A 62 -2.24 -4.32 -4.91
N GLU A 63 -3.56 -4.38 -4.68
CA GLU A 63 -4.54 -4.31 -5.76
C GLU A 63 -4.55 -2.94 -6.43
N ILE A 64 -4.49 -1.86 -5.65
CA ILE A 64 -4.38 -0.49 -6.17
C ILE A 64 -3.12 -0.33 -7.03
N ALA A 65 -1.97 -0.84 -6.57
CA ALA A 65 -0.73 -0.84 -7.34
C ALA A 65 -0.90 -1.58 -8.67
N ALA A 66 -1.48 -2.79 -8.64
CA ALA A 66 -1.71 -3.61 -9.83
C ALA A 66 -2.63 -2.92 -10.85
N VAL A 67 -3.68 -2.24 -10.39
CA VAL A 67 -4.57 -1.45 -11.26
C VAL A 67 -3.83 -0.25 -11.87
N ALA A 68 -2.97 0.40 -11.09
CA ALA A 68 -2.16 1.53 -11.55
C ALA A 68 -0.99 1.13 -12.48
N GLY A 69 -0.73 -0.18 -12.65
CA GLY A 69 0.31 -0.71 -13.53
C GLY A 69 1.62 -1.14 -12.84
N ASP A 70 1.65 -1.17 -11.51
CA ASP A 70 2.79 -1.63 -10.70
C ASP A 70 2.51 -3.00 -10.06
N ASP A 71 3.54 -3.85 -9.93
CA ASP A 71 3.41 -5.11 -9.18
C ASP A 71 4.39 -5.13 -8.02
N MET A 72 3.85 -5.34 -6.82
CA MET A 72 4.63 -5.33 -5.59
C MET A 72 4.40 -6.57 -4.73
N ALA A 73 5.49 -7.01 -4.09
CA ALA A 73 5.43 -8.00 -3.03
C ALA A 73 4.76 -7.41 -1.78
N ILE A 74 4.15 -8.28 -0.97
CA ILE A 74 3.52 -7.86 0.29
C ILE A 74 4.61 -7.48 1.29
N HIS A 75 4.58 -6.23 1.74
CA HIS A 75 5.45 -5.67 2.76
C HIS A 75 4.63 -5.06 3.92
N PRO A 76 5.26 -4.52 4.98
CA PRO A 76 4.54 -3.70 5.96
C PRO A 76 3.78 -2.56 5.29
N ARG A 77 2.59 -2.21 5.79
CA ARG A 77 1.66 -1.27 5.12
C ARG A 77 2.30 0.08 4.75
N LYS A 78 3.05 0.69 5.68
CA LYS A 78 3.75 1.97 5.42
C LYS A 78 4.76 1.79 4.27
N ARG A 79 5.53 0.70 4.28
CA ARG A 79 6.49 0.38 3.24
C ARG A 79 5.83 0.15 1.87
N MET A 80 4.68 -0.52 1.83
CA MET A 80 3.94 -0.71 0.58
C MET A 80 3.50 0.63 -0.03
N PHE A 81 3.01 1.56 0.80
CA PHE A 81 2.68 2.90 0.33
C PHE A 81 3.90 3.67 -0.16
N GLU A 82 5.03 3.59 0.55
CA GLU A 82 6.30 4.19 0.10
C GLU A 82 6.75 3.63 -1.27
N LEU A 83 6.59 2.34 -1.51
CA LEU A 83 6.89 1.71 -2.80
C LEU A 83 5.94 2.22 -3.89
N LEU A 84 4.65 2.33 -3.59
CA LEU A 84 3.66 2.92 -4.51
C LEU A 84 4.01 4.37 -4.88
N MET A 85 4.48 5.17 -3.92
CA MET A 85 4.90 6.54 -4.18
C MET A 85 6.20 6.63 -4.99
N LYS A 86 7.08 5.63 -4.90
CA LYS A 86 8.25 5.51 -5.81
C LYS A 86 7.85 5.21 -7.24
N TYR A 87 6.75 4.48 -7.44
CA TYR A 87 6.18 4.28 -8.77
C TYR A 87 5.52 5.56 -9.29
N ALA A 88 4.81 6.29 -8.42
CA ALA A 88 4.09 7.53 -8.73
C ALA A 88 5.00 8.78 -8.86
N THR A 89 6.12 8.67 -9.59
CA THR A 89 7.08 9.78 -9.76
C THR A 89 6.80 10.68 -10.95
N SER A 90 5.91 10.27 -11.86
CA SER A 90 5.42 11.10 -12.97
C SER A 90 3.96 11.50 -12.73
N LYS A 91 3.52 12.60 -13.36
CA LYS A 91 2.11 13.05 -13.31
C LYS A 91 1.15 11.94 -13.74
N GLU A 92 1.50 11.23 -14.81
CA GLU A 92 0.71 10.13 -15.35
C GLU A 92 0.59 8.96 -14.37
N ASN A 93 1.71 8.53 -13.77
CA ASN A 93 1.69 7.44 -12.80
C ASN A 93 0.96 7.83 -11.51
N MET A 94 1.15 9.07 -11.03
CA MET A 94 0.41 9.57 -9.87
C MET A 94 -1.08 9.63 -10.15
N GLN A 95 -1.49 10.10 -11.34
CA GLN A 95 -2.90 10.10 -11.73
C GLN A 95 -3.47 8.67 -11.73
N ALA A 96 -2.77 7.71 -12.33
CA ALA A 96 -3.19 6.31 -12.34
C ALA A 96 -3.34 5.74 -10.92
N VAL A 97 -2.43 6.08 -10.00
CA VAL A 97 -2.52 5.68 -8.59
C VAL A 97 -3.72 6.32 -7.89
N LEU A 98 -3.97 7.61 -8.10
CA LEU A 98 -5.10 8.31 -7.49
C LEU A 98 -6.44 7.81 -8.05
N ASP A 99 -6.53 7.54 -9.35
CA ASP A 99 -7.72 6.97 -9.99
C ASP A 99 -8.02 5.56 -9.43
N ALA A 100 -6.99 4.73 -9.29
CA ALA A 100 -7.12 3.39 -8.70
C ALA A 100 -7.54 3.46 -7.22
N LEU A 101 -6.99 4.42 -6.47
CA LEU A 101 -7.37 4.68 -5.09
C LEU A 101 -8.82 5.19 -4.97
N GLU A 102 -9.26 6.07 -5.87
CA GLU A 102 -10.62 6.59 -5.92
C GLU A 102 -11.63 5.47 -6.14
N ALA A 103 -11.40 4.64 -7.17
CA ALA A 103 -12.22 3.47 -7.46
C ALA A 103 -12.32 2.54 -6.25
N HIS A 104 -11.18 2.25 -5.60
CA HIS A 104 -11.15 1.44 -4.39
C HIS A 104 -11.96 2.07 -3.23
N MET A 105 -11.88 3.39 -3.05
CA MET A 105 -12.64 4.07 -2.01
C MET A 105 -14.14 4.05 -2.28
N LEU A 106 -14.56 4.21 -3.55
CA LEU A 106 -15.95 4.10 -3.97
C LEU A 106 -16.51 2.69 -3.71
N ASP A 107 -15.73 1.64 -3.96
CA ASP A 107 -16.13 0.26 -3.65
C ASP A 107 -16.39 0.06 -2.15
N LYS A 108 -15.53 0.61 -1.27
CA LYS A 108 -15.75 0.53 0.18
C LYS A 108 -16.94 1.39 0.63
N ILE A 109 -17.18 2.53 0.00
CA ILE A 109 -18.37 3.36 0.26
C ILE A 109 -19.63 2.58 -0.09
N ALA A 110 -19.66 1.86 -1.21
CA ALA A 110 -20.82 1.04 -1.59
C ALA A 110 -21.14 -0.02 -0.52
N ILE A 111 -20.12 -0.68 0.04
CA ILE A 111 -20.28 -1.63 1.15
C ILE A 111 -20.84 -0.93 2.40
N TYR A 112 -20.35 0.27 2.72
CA TYR A 112 -20.87 1.04 3.85
C TYR A 112 -22.33 1.43 3.64
N GLN A 113 -22.71 1.83 2.42
CA GLN A 113 -24.10 2.14 2.09
C GLN A 113 -24.99 0.91 2.24
N GLU A 114 -24.55 -0.25 1.76
CA GLU A 114 -25.27 -1.51 1.96
C GLU A 114 -25.49 -1.83 3.45
N PHE A 115 -24.51 -1.53 4.32
CA PHE A 115 -24.69 -1.70 5.76
C PHE A 115 -25.68 -0.71 6.37
N ILE A 116 -25.72 0.54 5.89
CA ILE A 116 -26.72 1.52 6.34
C ILE A 116 -28.12 1.04 5.96
N ASP A 117 -28.29 0.57 4.73
CA ASP A 117 -29.59 0.16 4.19
C ASP A 117 -30.12 -1.10 4.92
N ASN A 118 -29.25 -2.07 5.17
CA ASN A 118 -29.63 -3.33 5.86
C ASN A 118 -29.67 -3.19 7.38
N PHE A 119 -28.87 -2.30 7.96
CA PHE A 119 -28.76 -2.09 9.41
C PHE A 119 -28.80 -0.60 9.77
N PRO A 120 -29.98 0.04 9.76
CA PRO A 120 -30.11 1.50 9.94
C PRO A 120 -29.52 2.05 11.24
N ALA A 121 -29.44 1.24 12.30
CA ALA A 121 -28.79 1.64 13.56
C ALA A 121 -27.29 1.92 13.40
N SER A 122 -26.66 1.42 12.33
CA SER A 122 -25.24 1.65 12.02
C SER A 122 -24.98 2.94 11.24
N ALA A 123 -26.04 3.64 10.80
CA ALA A 123 -25.96 4.83 9.95
C ALA A 123 -25.05 5.92 10.53
N GLU A 124 -25.14 6.19 11.83
CA GLU A 124 -24.33 7.21 12.50
C GLU A 124 -22.82 6.94 12.37
N ILE A 125 -22.42 5.66 12.35
CA ILE A 125 -21.03 5.25 12.27
C ILE A 125 -20.53 5.32 10.82
N PHE A 126 -21.29 4.75 9.89
CA PHE A 126 -20.86 4.61 8.49
C PHE A 126 -20.99 5.92 7.70
N GLN A 127 -22.01 6.75 7.96
CA GLN A 127 -22.13 8.05 7.31
C GLN A 127 -20.90 8.93 7.56
N LYS A 128 -20.42 8.97 8.81
CA LYS A 128 -19.18 9.68 9.16
C LYS A 128 -17.94 9.19 8.42
N LYS A 129 -17.90 7.90 8.04
CA LYS A 129 -16.80 7.32 7.26
C LYS A 129 -16.92 7.68 5.78
N ILE A 130 -18.13 7.59 5.23
CA ILE A 130 -18.45 7.99 3.86
C ILE A 130 -18.11 9.47 3.64
N ASP A 131 -18.53 10.35 4.56
CA ASP A 131 -18.27 11.79 4.47
C ASP A 131 -16.77 12.11 4.47
N LYS A 132 -15.97 11.35 5.23
CA LYS A 132 -14.51 11.49 5.25
C LYS A 132 -13.88 10.99 3.96
N ALA A 133 -14.36 9.87 3.43
CA ALA A 133 -13.88 9.29 2.19
C ALA A 133 -14.09 10.26 1.01
N HIS A 134 -15.28 10.87 0.90
CA HIS A 134 -15.55 11.89 -0.11
C HIS A 134 -14.61 13.10 0.01
N LYS A 135 -14.44 13.64 1.23
CA LYS A 135 -13.51 14.75 1.46
C LYS A 135 -12.07 14.42 1.11
N THR A 136 -11.64 13.17 1.30
CA THR A 136 -10.30 12.74 0.91
C THR A 136 -10.16 12.67 -0.61
N MET A 137 -11.17 12.17 -1.33
CA MET A 137 -11.14 12.13 -2.80
C MET A 137 -11.12 13.54 -3.42
N GLU A 138 -11.74 14.54 -2.79
CA GLU A 138 -11.67 15.95 -3.21
C GLU A 138 -10.23 16.52 -3.21
N LEU A 139 -9.30 15.89 -2.48
CA LEU A 139 -7.89 16.31 -2.44
C LEU A 139 -7.08 15.79 -3.62
N PHE A 140 -7.55 14.79 -4.37
CA PHE A 140 -6.75 14.12 -5.40
C PHE A 140 -6.30 15.07 -6.51
N PRO A 141 -7.16 15.95 -7.06
CA PRO A 141 -6.71 16.94 -8.03
C PRO A 141 -5.68 17.91 -7.45
N GLN A 142 -5.83 18.30 -6.18
CA GLN A 142 -4.91 19.23 -5.50
C GLN A 142 -3.52 18.61 -5.33
N ILE A 143 -3.44 17.31 -5.07
CA ILE A 143 -2.17 16.58 -4.99
C ILE A 143 -1.43 16.64 -6.34
N ILE A 144 -2.15 16.49 -7.45
CA ILE A 144 -1.55 16.59 -8.78
C ILE A 144 -1.04 18.01 -9.03
N GLU A 145 -1.83 19.03 -8.73
CA GLU A 145 -1.43 20.43 -8.87
C GLU A 145 -0.24 20.80 -7.99
N GLU A 146 -0.21 20.36 -6.72
CA GLU A 146 0.84 20.74 -5.76
C GLU A 146 2.21 20.11 -6.06
N TYR A 147 2.22 18.86 -6.57
CA TYR A 147 3.47 18.10 -6.72
C TYR A 147 3.92 17.90 -8.17
N PHE A 148 3.09 18.20 -9.17
CA PHE A 148 3.38 17.91 -10.58
C PHE A 148 3.09 19.05 -11.58
N GLU A 149 2.65 20.23 -11.11
CA GLU A 149 2.55 21.48 -11.91
C GLU A 149 3.54 22.54 -11.42
#